data_AF-A0A8J2N9L9-F1
#
_entry.id   AF-A0A8J2N9L9-F1
#
_cell.length_a   1.000
_cell.length_b   1.000
_cell.length_c   1.000
_cell.angle_alpha   90.00
_cell.angle_beta   90.00
_cell.angle_gamma   90.00
#
_symmetry.space_group_name_H-M   'P 1'
#
loop_
_entity.id
_entity.type
_entity.pdbx_description
1 polymer ?
#
loop_
_entity_poly.entity_id
_entity_poly.type
_entity_poly.pdbx_seq_one_letter_code
_entity_poly.pdbx_strand_id
1 'polypeptide(L)'
;MSDSSEPRAQLGPVTSEALNQMLKTPCDEVFAFSADGETYTAPRCLVGTPVRKITETEDYWKSGWLSLETFLAQEKIEEKSKAEAHGQLVRDPSNKNAKKMHKIHSDNVSKHRKIREIFGQNSSYHPNQLVSKHHLPAEGLCSKEIMYKLACKISDCQILRDKGELIMDPFDFIRWRVWLQLRSQLNFVAQSGRDYVKPIPSQIFEDCETAVSRPYKDPLLRAAIIRSAGYQNRLNSYSTVANKGKVIEKSTKGVVGSKGMDSKVVRDKVAVSSRVEKTRKRPAQPSTYQGVNGFRAQQRARQASENDDSKN
;
A
#
# COMPACT_ATOMS: atom_id res chain seq x y z
N MET A 1 22.99 11.51 32.60
CA MET A 1 22.61 10.32 31.81
C MET A 1 21.10 10.24 31.88
N SER A 2 20.42 10.83 30.91
CA SER A 2 18.96 10.99 30.95
C SER A 2 18.32 9.86 30.18
N ASP A 3 17.63 9.00 30.93
CA ASP A 3 16.88 7.85 30.47
C ASP A 3 15.56 8.34 29.85
N SER A 4 15.53 8.50 28.52
CA SER A 4 14.31 8.82 27.77
C SER A 4 13.49 7.56 27.57
N SER A 5 12.71 7.22 28.58
CA SER A 5 11.71 6.16 28.55
C SER A 5 10.48 6.64 27.76
N GLU A 6 10.46 6.36 26.45
CA GLU A 6 9.26 6.51 25.62
C GLU A 6 8.17 5.51 26.06
N PRO A 7 6.89 5.92 26.08
CA PRO A 7 5.82 5.08 26.59
C PRO A 7 5.57 3.87 25.69
N ARG A 8 5.59 2.69 26.30
CA ARG A 8 5.03 1.45 25.75
C ARG A 8 3.60 1.73 25.26
N ALA A 9 3.33 1.47 23.99
CA ALA A 9 2.01 1.63 23.39
C ALA A 9 0.94 0.86 24.19
N GLN A 10 0.12 1.59 24.93
CA GLN A 10 -1.05 1.04 25.61
C GLN A 10 -2.10 0.68 24.55
N LEU A 11 -2.56 -0.57 24.56
CA LEU A 11 -3.67 -1.07 23.73
C LEU A 11 -5.00 -0.50 24.25
N GLY A 12 -5.23 0.79 24.04
CA GLY A 12 -6.55 1.43 24.13
C GLY A 12 -7.30 1.38 22.79
N PRO A 13 -8.61 1.69 22.76
CA PRO A 13 -9.34 1.88 21.50
C PRO A 13 -8.66 3.00 20.69
N VAL A 14 -8.47 2.79 19.39
CA VAL A 14 -7.89 3.80 18.49
C VAL A 14 -8.77 5.05 18.50
N THR A 15 -8.26 6.15 19.03
CA THR A 15 -8.95 7.43 19.05
C THR A 15 -8.73 8.18 17.73
N SER A 16 -9.70 9.02 17.34
CA SER A 16 -9.55 9.89 16.16
C SER A 16 -8.34 10.82 16.31
N GLU A 17 -8.08 11.28 17.55
CA GLU A 17 -6.94 12.14 17.86
C GLU A 17 -5.60 11.45 17.64
N ALA A 18 -5.42 10.22 18.15
CA ALA A 18 -4.19 9.46 17.94
C ALA A 18 -3.93 9.15 16.45
N LEU A 19 -5.01 8.87 15.69
CA LEU A 19 -4.93 8.68 14.25
C LEU A 19 -4.51 9.98 13.54
N ASN A 20 -5.12 11.12 13.89
CA ASN A 20 -4.78 12.41 13.31
C ASN A 20 -3.34 12.82 13.64
N GLN A 21 -2.90 12.60 14.88
CA GLN A 21 -1.53 12.87 15.30
C GLN A 21 -0.54 12.04 14.48
N MET A 22 -0.78 10.74 14.32
CA MET A 22 0.07 9.86 13.49
C MET A 22 0.12 10.31 12.03
N LEU A 23 -1.01 10.69 11.42
CA LEU A 23 -1.05 11.12 10.01
C LEU A 23 -0.34 12.46 9.79
N LYS A 24 -0.33 13.31 10.82
CA LYS A 24 0.33 14.62 10.83
C LYS A 24 1.79 14.56 11.29
N THR A 25 2.33 13.41 11.66
CA THR A 25 3.75 13.29 12.02
C THR A 25 4.62 13.64 10.81
N PRO A 26 5.49 14.66 10.91
CA PRO A 26 6.36 15.07 9.83
C PRO A 26 7.57 14.11 9.68
N CYS A 27 8.26 14.23 8.55
CA CYS A 27 9.32 13.30 8.16
C CYS A 27 10.55 13.38 9.08
N ASP A 28 10.93 14.60 9.45
CA ASP A 28 12.07 14.96 10.29
C ASP A 28 11.94 14.52 11.76
N GLU A 29 10.71 14.32 12.26
CA GLU A 29 10.49 13.72 13.58
C GLU A 29 10.82 12.22 13.62
N VAL A 30 10.80 11.53 12.47
CA VAL A 30 10.94 10.08 12.38
C VAL A 30 12.27 9.67 11.76
N PHE A 31 12.72 10.42 10.75
CA PHE A 31 13.87 10.08 9.92
C PHE A 31 14.97 11.10 10.07
N ALA A 32 16.21 10.61 10.13
CA ALA A 32 17.40 11.43 9.97
C ALA A 32 18.12 10.99 8.70
N PHE A 33 18.79 11.94 8.06
CA PHE A 33 19.52 11.74 6.81
C PHE A 33 21.01 12.01 7.01
N SER A 34 21.84 11.50 6.11
CA SER A 34 23.26 11.88 6.02
C SER A 34 23.40 13.35 5.65
N ALA A 35 24.58 13.94 5.89
CA ALA A 35 24.82 15.37 5.63
C ALA A 35 24.61 15.76 4.15
N ASP A 36 24.85 14.83 3.22
CA ASP A 36 24.57 14.96 1.78
C ASP A 36 23.10 14.71 1.41
N GLY A 37 22.28 14.19 2.34
CA GLY A 37 20.88 13.86 2.14
C GLY A 37 20.63 12.59 1.30
N GLU A 38 21.67 11.83 0.96
CA GLU A 38 21.56 10.69 0.03
C GLU A 38 21.12 9.39 0.72
N THR A 39 21.33 9.26 2.04
CA THR A 39 21.01 8.05 2.80
C THR A 39 20.31 8.35 4.12
N TYR A 40 19.54 7.38 4.62
CA TYR A 40 18.99 7.44 5.97
C TYR A 40 20.06 7.11 7.01
N THR A 41 20.10 7.88 8.09
CA THR A 41 20.91 7.65 9.30
C THR A 41 20.06 7.27 10.50
N ALA A 42 18.74 7.50 10.45
CA ALA A 42 17.78 6.98 11.41
C ALA A 42 16.40 6.77 10.74
N PRO A 43 15.56 5.84 11.24
CA PRO A 43 15.80 4.90 12.33
C PRO A 43 16.75 3.77 11.93
N ARG A 44 17.19 2.99 12.93
CA ARG A 44 18.17 1.90 12.80
C ARG A 44 17.90 0.94 11.64
N CYS A 45 16.64 0.59 11.39
CA CYS A 45 16.30 -0.34 10.32
C CYS A 45 16.46 0.24 8.91
N LEU A 46 16.71 1.54 8.77
CA LEU A 46 16.93 2.22 7.49
C LEU A 46 18.36 2.71 7.30
N VAL A 47 19.23 2.61 8.31
CA VAL A 47 20.61 3.11 8.21
C VAL A 47 21.31 2.62 6.94
N GLY A 48 21.83 3.56 6.16
CA GLY A 48 22.52 3.31 4.89
C GLY A 48 21.61 2.96 3.70
N THR A 49 20.28 3.02 3.87
CA THR A 49 19.33 2.89 2.75
C THR A 49 19.39 4.16 1.91
N PRO A 50 19.49 4.08 0.58
CA PRO A 50 19.44 5.24 -0.29
C PRO A 50 18.05 5.90 -0.26
N VAL A 51 18.01 7.22 -0.34
CA VAL A 51 16.76 8.00 -0.48
C VAL A 51 16.26 7.93 -1.92
N ARG A 52 17.16 8.06 -2.90
CA ARG A 52 16.82 7.91 -4.32
C ARG A 52 16.50 6.47 -4.66
N LYS A 53 15.68 6.26 -5.69
CA LYS A 53 15.35 4.92 -6.18
C LYS A 53 16.62 4.16 -6.57
N ILE A 54 16.80 2.96 -6.03
CA ILE A 54 17.94 2.12 -6.40
C ILE A 54 17.77 1.47 -7.77
N THR A 55 18.89 1.21 -8.45
CA THR A 55 18.96 0.40 -9.66
C THR A 55 19.87 -0.82 -9.47
N GLU A 56 19.80 -1.79 -10.37
CA GLU A 56 20.55 -3.04 -10.27
C GLU A 56 22.06 -2.88 -10.51
N THR A 57 22.49 -1.69 -10.96
CA THR A 57 23.89 -1.35 -11.24
C THR A 57 24.58 -0.63 -10.08
N GLU A 58 23.85 -0.28 -9.03
CA GLU A 58 24.38 0.49 -7.90
C GLU A 58 24.95 -0.40 -6.78
N ASP A 59 25.92 0.12 -6.02
CA ASP A 59 26.59 -0.59 -4.91
C ASP A 59 25.66 -1.07 -3.78
N TYR A 60 24.49 -0.44 -3.66
CA TYR A 60 23.49 -0.86 -2.68
C TYR A 60 22.79 -2.17 -3.09
N TRP A 61 22.69 -2.44 -4.39
CA TRP A 61 22.08 -3.65 -4.94
C TRP A 61 22.83 -4.91 -4.55
N LYS A 62 22.11 -6.03 -4.41
CA LYS A 62 22.70 -7.35 -4.18
C LYS A 62 22.31 -8.27 -5.32
N SER A 63 23.29 -8.97 -5.90
CA SER A 63 23.10 -9.89 -7.03
C SER A 63 22.10 -11.03 -6.78
N GLY A 64 21.89 -11.41 -5.51
CA GLY A 64 20.88 -12.42 -5.14
C GLY A 64 19.43 -11.92 -5.15
N TRP A 65 19.19 -10.62 -5.28
CA TRP A 65 17.84 -10.07 -5.25
C TRP A 65 17.08 -10.27 -6.56
N LEU A 66 15.79 -10.57 -6.44
CA LEU A 66 14.89 -10.61 -7.59
C LEU A 66 14.79 -9.23 -8.23
N SER A 67 14.91 -9.19 -9.56
CA SER A 67 14.87 -7.97 -10.37
C SER A 67 13.45 -7.40 -10.45
N LEU A 68 13.30 -6.12 -10.13
CA LEU A 68 12.04 -5.38 -10.30
C LEU A 68 11.71 -5.21 -11.79
N GLU A 69 12.71 -4.86 -12.60
CA GLU A 69 12.52 -4.64 -14.03
C GLU A 69 12.08 -5.91 -14.75
N THR A 70 12.73 -7.04 -14.42
CA THR A 70 12.36 -8.36 -14.93
C THR A 70 10.91 -8.71 -14.55
N PHE A 71 10.51 -8.45 -13.29
CA PHE A 71 9.13 -8.66 -12.87
C PHE A 71 8.13 -7.79 -13.63
N LEU A 72 8.42 -6.49 -13.81
CA LEU A 72 7.54 -5.58 -14.53
C LEU A 72 7.40 -5.95 -16.01
N ALA A 73 8.44 -6.48 -16.64
CA ALA A 73 8.39 -6.97 -18.02
C ALA A 73 7.43 -8.16 -18.20
N GLN A 74 7.17 -8.95 -17.14
CA GLN A 74 6.24 -10.08 -17.18
C GLN A 74 4.77 -9.68 -17.34
N GLU A 75 4.40 -8.40 -17.13
CA GLU A 75 3.01 -7.92 -17.32
C GLU A 75 2.49 -8.27 -18.73
N LYS A 76 3.31 -8.10 -19.76
CA LYS A 76 2.95 -8.42 -21.15
C LYS A 76 2.71 -9.92 -21.37
N ILE A 77 3.44 -10.77 -20.66
CA ILE A 77 3.27 -12.24 -20.73
C ILE A 77 1.93 -12.61 -20.08
N GLU A 78 1.64 -12.06 -18.90
CA GLU A 78 0.40 -12.30 -18.19
C GLU A 78 -0.83 -11.80 -18.98
N GLU A 79 -0.71 -10.67 -19.70
CA GLU A 79 -1.76 -10.17 -20.59
C GLU A 79 -2.07 -11.13 -21.74
N LYS A 80 -1.04 -11.76 -22.33
CA LYS A 80 -1.22 -12.80 -23.35
C LYS A 80 -1.91 -14.03 -22.77
N SER A 81 -1.46 -14.52 -21.62
CA SER A 81 -2.09 -15.67 -20.94
C SER A 81 -3.55 -15.40 -20.57
N LYS A 82 -3.88 -14.16 -20.17
CA LYS A 82 -5.27 -13.75 -19.95
C LYS A 82 -6.11 -13.83 -21.23
N ALA A 83 -5.58 -13.34 -22.36
CA ALA A 83 -6.27 -13.37 -23.64
C ALA A 83 -6.50 -14.80 -24.15
N GLU A 84 -5.49 -15.67 -24.03
CA GLU A 84 -5.57 -17.08 -24.39
C GLU A 84 -6.61 -17.83 -23.53
N ALA A 85 -6.57 -17.65 -22.21
CA ALA A 85 -7.55 -18.25 -21.30
C ALA A 85 -8.97 -17.73 -21.55
N HIS A 86 -9.13 -16.46 -21.91
CA HIS A 86 -10.42 -15.91 -22.32
C HIS A 86 -10.92 -16.54 -23.62
N GLY A 87 -10.05 -16.70 -24.62
CA GLY A 87 -10.39 -17.37 -25.88
C GLY A 87 -10.85 -18.83 -25.67
N GLN A 88 -10.21 -19.56 -24.77
CA GLN A 88 -10.65 -20.91 -24.38
C GLN A 88 -12.02 -20.91 -23.70
N LEU A 89 -12.27 -19.95 -22.79
CA LEU A 89 -13.56 -19.81 -22.12
C LEU A 89 -14.70 -19.44 -23.07
N VAL A 90 -14.43 -18.62 -24.09
CA VAL A 90 -15.42 -18.28 -25.12
C VAL A 90 -15.78 -19.51 -25.97
N ARG A 91 -14.81 -20.38 -26.26
CA ARG A 91 -15.03 -21.62 -27.03
C ARG A 91 -15.79 -22.68 -26.23
N ASP A 92 -15.50 -22.80 -24.94
CA ASP A 92 -16.19 -23.73 -24.04
C ASP A 92 -16.53 -23.04 -22.70
N PRO A 93 -17.70 -22.37 -22.62
CA PRO A 93 -18.13 -21.65 -21.43
C PRO A 93 -18.41 -22.55 -20.21
N SER A 94 -18.67 -23.84 -20.45
CA SER A 94 -18.98 -24.81 -19.39
C SER A 94 -17.71 -25.35 -18.71
N ASN A 95 -16.54 -25.12 -19.31
CA ASN A 95 -15.26 -25.58 -18.80
C ASN A 95 -14.84 -24.83 -17.53
N LYS A 96 -14.95 -25.54 -16.39
CA LYS A 96 -14.54 -25.02 -15.08
C LYS A 96 -13.06 -24.64 -15.02
N ASN A 97 -12.18 -25.36 -15.72
CA ASN A 97 -10.76 -25.08 -15.75
C ASN A 97 -10.46 -23.80 -16.53
N ALA A 98 -11.06 -23.63 -17.71
CA ALA A 98 -10.92 -22.40 -18.49
C ALA A 98 -11.38 -21.17 -17.70
N LYS A 99 -12.51 -21.28 -17.00
CA LYS A 99 -13.01 -20.22 -16.10
C LYS A 99 -12.04 -19.90 -14.97
N LYS A 100 -11.44 -20.93 -14.35
CA LYS A 100 -10.44 -20.78 -13.28
C LYS A 100 -9.17 -20.10 -13.79
N MET A 101 -8.63 -20.55 -14.92
CA MET A 101 -7.42 -19.96 -15.52
C MET A 101 -7.65 -18.52 -15.95
N HIS A 102 -8.78 -18.22 -16.59
CA HIS A 102 -9.12 -16.85 -16.95
C HIS A 102 -9.19 -15.93 -15.72
N LYS A 103 -9.80 -16.39 -14.62
CA LYS A 103 -9.81 -15.65 -13.36
C LYS A 103 -8.40 -15.39 -12.84
N ILE A 104 -7.57 -16.44 -12.73
CA ILE A 104 -6.19 -16.33 -12.23
C ILE A 104 -5.40 -15.30 -13.03
N HIS A 105 -5.43 -15.38 -14.35
CA HIS A 105 -4.69 -14.46 -15.21
C HIS A 105 -5.26 -13.03 -15.16
N SER A 106 -6.59 -12.89 -15.07
CA SER A 106 -7.21 -11.58 -14.90
C SER A 106 -6.83 -10.91 -13.57
N ASP A 107 -6.77 -11.68 -12.48
CA ASP A 107 -6.34 -11.21 -11.17
C ASP A 107 -4.85 -10.83 -11.21
N ASN A 108 -3.99 -11.67 -11.81
CA ASN A 108 -2.57 -11.38 -11.94
C ASN A 108 -2.28 -10.13 -12.78
N VAL A 109 -2.94 -9.93 -13.94
CA VAL A 109 -2.80 -8.69 -14.73
C VAL A 109 -3.15 -7.47 -13.87
N SER A 110 -4.21 -7.57 -13.06
CA SER A 110 -4.61 -6.49 -12.15
C SER A 110 -3.54 -6.22 -11.08
N LYS A 111 -2.91 -7.27 -10.53
CA LYS A 111 -1.77 -7.15 -9.61
C LYS A 111 -0.56 -6.50 -10.27
N HIS A 112 -0.15 -6.96 -11.46
CA HIS A 112 0.98 -6.39 -12.21
C HIS A 112 0.79 -4.89 -12.47
N ARG A 113 -0.41 -4.49 -12.91
CA ARG A 113 -0.73 -3.07 -13.15
C ARG A 113 -0.61 -2.23 -11.88
N LYS A 114 -1.15 -2.71 -10.75
CA LYS A 114 -1.04 -2.00 -9.46
C LYS A 114 0.41 -1.93 -8.97
N ILE A 115 1.21 -2.99 -9.16
CA ILE A 115 2.64 -2.97 -8.82
C ILE A 115 3.38 -1.95 -9.70
N ARG A 116 3.12 -1.93 -11.01
CA ARG A 116 3.74 -0.98 -11.94
C ARG A 116 3.36 0.47 -11.64
N GLU A 117 2.12 0.72 -11.25
CA GLU A 117 1.65 2.05 -10.83
C GLU A 117 2.51 2.60 -9.67
N ILE A 118 2.87 1.75 -8.70
CA ILE A 118 3.56 2.17 -7.49
C ILE A 118 5.09 2.07 -7.59
N PHE A 119 5.63 1.08 -8.31
CA PHE A 119 7.06 0.80 -8.37
C PHE A 119 7.66 0.94 -9.77
N GLY A 120 6.86 1.30 -10.78
CA GLY A 120 7.30 1.48 -12.17
C GLY A 120 8.28 2.63 -12.35
N GLN A 121 8.68 2.87 -13.60
CA GLN A 121 9.72 3.83 -13.97
C GLN A 121 9.46 5.26 -13.48
N ASN A 122 8.20 5.68 -13.40
CA ASN A 122 7.80 7.03 -12.98
C ASN A 122 7.72 7.21 -11.46
N SER A 123 8.02 6.17 -10.68
CA SER A 123 8.02 6.21 -9.22
C SER A 123 9.44 6.27 -8.68
N SER A 124 9.62 6.98 -7.56
CA SER A 124 10.86 7.00 -6.77
C SER A 124 11.02 5.79 -5.83
N TYR A 125 10.06 4.86 -5.84
CA TYR A 125 10.07 3.73 -4.90
C TYR A 125 10.69 2.47 -5.51
N HIS A 126 11.47 1.78 -4.69
CA HIS A 126 11.89 0.40 -4.94
C HIS A 126 11.52 -0.50 -3.73
N PRO A 127 10.98 -1.71 -3.92
CA PRO A 127 10.60 -2.60 -2.80
C PRO A 127 11.76 -2.91 -1.85
N ASN A 128 12.95 -3.15 -2.38
CA ASN A 128 14.20 -3.38 -1.61
C ASN A 128 14.75 -2.12 -0.90
N GLN A 129 13.99 -1.04 -0.82
CA GLN A 129 14.30 0.11 0.02
C GLN A 129 13.32 0.28 1.19
N LEU A 130 12.43 -0.70 1.43
CA LEU A 130 11.52 -0.69 2.58
C LEU A 130 12.27 -0.68 3.92
N VAL A 131 13.41 -1.36 3.97
CA VAL A 131 14.36 -1.42 5.09
C VAL A 131 15.78 -1.53 4.53
N SER A 132 16.79 -1.38 5.38
CA SER A 132 18.19 -1.51 5.00
C SER A 132 18.53 -2.92 4.50
N LYS A 133 19.51 -3.02 3.60
CA LYS A 133 19.95 -4.28 2.98
C LYS A 133 20.44 -5.33 3.97
N HIS A 134 20.71 -4.94 5.21
CA HIS A 134 21.04 -5.85 6.31
C HIS A 134 19.84 -6.67 6.77
N HIS A 135 18.63 -6.09 6.74
CA HIS A 135 17.38 -6.70 7.19
C HIS A 135 16.58 -7.35 6.06
N LEU A 136 16.97 -7.18 4.80
CA LEU A 136 16.28 -7.79 3.66
C LEU A 136 16.66 -9.26 3.48
N PRO A 137 15.69 -10.14 3.12
CA PRO A 137 15.97 -11.55 2.82
C PRO A 137 16.91 -11.70 1.61
N ALA A 138 17.41 -12.91 1.41
CA ALA A 138 18.43 -13.20 0.40
C ALA A 138 17.98 -12.84 -1.02
N GLU A 139 16.70 -13.06 -1.32
CA GLU A 139 16.04 -12.77 -2.59
C GLU A 139 15.42 -11.36 -2.68
N GLY A 140 15.47 -10.58 -1.60
CA GLY A 140 14.82 -9.28 -1.51
C GLY A 140 13.28 -9.36 -1.43
N LEU A 141 12.62 -8.26 -1.76
CA LEU A 141 11.16 -8.08 -1.64
C LEU A 141 10.43 -7.99 -2.99
N CYS A 142 11.14 -8.13 -4.11
CA CYS A 142 10.56 -8.10 -5.46
C CYS A 142 9.82 -9.39 -5.84
N SER A 143 8.96 -9.88 -4.95
CA SER A 143 8.02 -10.97 -5.24
C SER A 143 6.61 -10.41 -5.46
N LYS A 144 5.84 -11.05 -6.36
CA LYS A 144 4.50 -10.58 -6.76
C LYS A 144 3.59 -10.25 -5.57
N GLU A 145 3.45 -11.19 -4.64
CA GLU A 145 2.51 -11.04 -3.53
C GLU A 145 2.94 -9.95 -2.54
N ILE A 146 4.23 -9.84 -2.23
CA ILE A 146 4.75 -8.78 -1.34
C ILE A 146 4.57 -7.41 -1.99
N MET A 147 5.00 -7.27 -3.25
CA MET A 147 4.89 -6.01 -3.98
C MET A 147 3.42 -5.59 -4.14
N TYR A 148 2.52 -6.51 -4.45
CA TYR A 148 1.10 -6.19 -4.58
C TYR A 148 0.51 -5.69 -3.27
N LYS A 149 0.80 -6.36 -2.15
CA LYS A 149 0.35 -5.93 -0.82
C LYS A 149 0.87 -4.54 -0.47
N LEU A 150 2.16 -4.30 -0.65
CA LEU A 150 2.76 -2.97 -0.45
C LEU A 150 2.12 -1.92 -1.36
N ALA A 151 1.96 -2.21 -2.64
CA ALA A 151 1.38 -1.29 -3.62
C ALA A 151 -0.05 -0.87 -3.25
N CYS A 152 -0.89 -1.82 -2.80
CA CYS A 152 -2.23 -1.50 -2.33
C CYS A 152 -2.22 -0.51 -1.15
N LYS A 153 -1.30 -0.67 -0.19
CA LYS A 153 -1.23 0.19 1.00
C LYS A 153 -0.63 1.55 0.72
N ILE A 154 0.43 1.60 -0.09
CA ILE A 154 0.98 2.86 -0.57
C ILE A 154 -0.10 3.63 -1.34
N SER A 155 -0.91 2.95 -2.16
CA SER A 155 -2.04 3.54 -2.87
C SER A 155 -3.12 4.10 -1.93
N ASP A 156 -3.47 3.37 -0.86
CA ASP A 156 -4.42 3.89 0.14
C ASP A 156 -3.84 5.10 0.91
N CYS A 157 -2.53 5.12 1.20
CA CYS A 157 -1.84 6.26 1.80
C CYS A 157 -1.71 7.47 0.85
N GLN A 158 -1.54 7.25 -0.45
CA GLN A 158 -1.58 8.31 -1.47
C GLN A 158 -2.92 9.05 -1.43
N ILE A 159 -4.04 8.33 -1.29
CA ILE A 159 -5.36 8.96 -1.14
C ILE A 159 -5.43 9.84 0.10
N LEU A 160 -4.86 9.42 1.24
CA LEU A 160 -4.82 10.26 2.45
C LEU A 160 -3.97 11.52 2.25
N ARG A 161 -2.87 11.39 1.51
CA ARG A 161 -2.02 12.54 1.15
C ARG A 161 -2.72 13.50 0.20
N ASP A 162 -3.41 12.99 -0.81
CA ASP A 162 -4.19 13.79 -1.77
C ASP A 162 -5.34 14.55 -1.08
N LYS A 163 -5.83 14.03 0.06
CA LYS A 163 -6.81 14.71 0.93
C LYS A 163 -6.18 15.68 1.93
N GLY A 164 -4.86 15.81 1.96
CA GLY A 164 -4.13 16.70 2.87
C GLY A 164 -4.08 16.20 4.32
N GLU A 165 -4.36 14.93 4.57
CA GLU A 165 -4.30 14.36 5.93
C GLU A 165 -2.97 13.72 6.27
N LEU A 166 -2.37 13.01 5.31
CA LEU A 166 -1.05 12.43 5.47
C LEU A 166 0.01 13.42 5.00
N ILE A 167 0.83 13.92 5.95
CA ILE A 167 1.89 14.90 5.65
C ILE A 167 3.10 14.22 5.01
N MET A 168 3.50 13.08 5.56
CA MET A 168 4.66 12.31 5.12
C MET A 168 4.46 11.71 3.71
N ASP A 169 5.57 11.40 3.04
CA ASP A 169 5.50 10.60 1.83
C ASP A 169 4.84 9.23 2.12
N PRO A 170 3.93 8.71 1.26
CA PRO A 170 3.25 7.44 1.50
C PRO A 170 4.20 6.26 1.71
N PHE A 171 5.34 6.23 1.01
CA PHE A 171 6.29 5.13 1.18
C PHE A 171 7.10 5.28 2.47
N ASP A 172 7.51 6.49 2.83
CA ASP A 172 8.16 6.77 4.13
C ASP A 172 7.23 6.49 5.30
N PHE A 173 5.95 6.82 5.18
CA PHE A 173 4.95 6.48 6.19
C PHE A 173 4.87 4.97 6.39
N ILE A 174 4.84 4.20 5.31
CA ILE A 174 4.85 2.74 5.37
C ILE A 174 6.17 2.22 5.99
N ARG A 175 7.32 2.79 5.65
CA ARG A 175 8.61 2.46 6.28
C ARG A 175 8.59 2.69 7.78
N TRP A 176 8.02 3.80 8.23
CA TRP A 176 7.88 4.10 9.65
C TRP A 176 7.04 3.05 10.37
N ARG A 177 5.88 2.67 9.79
CA ARG A 177 5.04 1.62 10.39
C ARG A 177 5.74 0.26 10.42
N VAL A 178 6.47 -0.08 9.36
CA VAL A 178 7.31 -1.29 9.30
C VAL A 178 8.39 -1.27 10.38
N TRP A 179 9.05 -0.13 10.60
CA TRP A 179 10.06 0.04 11.64
C TRP A 179 9.49 -0.27 13.02
N LEU A 180 8.36 0.33 13.39
CA LEU A 180 7.76 0.12 14.72
C LEU A 180 7.48 -1.36 15.00
N GLN A 181 7.11 -2.10 13.95
CA GLN A 181 6.83 -3.53 14.01
C GLN A 181 8.11 -4.35 14.10
N LEU A 182 9.11 -4.03 13.27
CA LEU A 182 10.40 -4.68 13.30
C LEU A 182 11.13 -4.45 14.62
N ARG A 183 11.08 -3.23 15.18
CA ARG A 183 11.67 -2.87 16.47
C ARG A 183 11.19 -3.78 17.60
N SER A 184 9.92 -4.19 17.58
CA SER A 184 9.36 -5.10 18.58
C SER A 184 9.92 -6.54 18.53
N GLN A 185 10.57 -6.91 17.41
CA GLN A 185 11.13 -8.24 17.18
C GLN A 185 12.66 -8.28 17.30
N LEU A 186 13.32 -7.12 17.31
CA LEU A 186 14.78 -7.01 17.40
C LEU A 186 15.17 -6.81 18.87
N ASN A 187 15.71 -7.86 19.49
CA ASN A 187 16.06 -7.86 20.92
C ASN A 187 17.40 -7.17 21.21
N PHE A 188 18.31 -7.14 20.24
CA PHE A 188 19.63 -6.53 20.39
C PHE A 188 20.12 -5.90 19.10
N VAL A 189 21.12 -5.03 19.25
CA VAL A 189 21.61 -4.11 18.24
C VAL A 189 22.08 -4.87 16.97
N ALA A 190 22.94 -5.87 17.09
CA ALA A 190 23.46 -6.58 15.93
C ALA A 190 22.45 -7.50 15.20
N GLN A 191 21.22 -7.67 15.72
CA GLN A 191 20.29 -8.65 15.17
C GLN A 191 19.80 -8.25 13.77
N SER A 192 19.87 -9.20 12.84
CA SER A 192 19.29 -9.02 11.51
C SER A 192 17.78 -9.21 11.55
N GLY A 193 17.08 -8.44 10.71
CA GLY A 193 15.62 -8.48 10.58
C GLY A 193 15.14 -9.43 9.48
N ARG A 194 16.05 -10.18 8.84
CA ARG A 194 15.80 -10.98 7.62
C ARG A 194 14.58 -11.87 7.73
N ASP A 195 14.45 -12.58 8.84
CA ASP A 195 13.38 -13.56 9.04
C ASP A 195 12.02 -12.89 9.34
N TYR A 196 12.04 -11.62 9.75
CA TYR A 196 10.85 -10.87 10.17
C TYR A 196 10.33 -9.92 9.09
N VAL A 197 11.20 -9.40 8.21
CA VAL A 197 10.81 -8.39 7.22
C VAL A 197 9.87 -8.96 6.16
N LYS A 198 10.11 -10.18 5.68
CA LYS A 198 9.26 -10.79 4.65
C LYS A 198 7.79 -10.93 5.06
N PRO A 199 7.45 -11.42 6.27
CA PRO A 199 6.06 -11.51 6.70
C PRO A 199 5.44 -10.17 7.13
N ILE A 200 6.24 -9.15 7.50
CA ILE A 200 5.73 -7.87 7.97
C ILE A 200 4.72 -7.23 6.98
N PRO A 201 5.00 -7.08 5.68
CA PRO A 201 4.04 -6.57 4.69
C PRO A 201 2.76 -7.40 4.50
N SER A 202 2.64 -8.55 5.15
CA SER A 202 1.34 -9.23 5.28
C SER A 202 0.75 -8.97 6.67
N GLN A 203 1.55 -9.15 7.73
CA GLN A 203 1.09 -9.12 9.11
C GLN A 203 0.69 -7.75 9.66
N ILE A 204 1.31 -6.68 9.18
CA ILE A 204 0.98 -5.31 9.64
C ILE A 204 -0.26 -4.77 8.93
N PHE A 205 -0.75 -5.50 7.93
CA PHE A 205 -1.74 -5.02 6.97
C PHE A 205 -2.96 -5.94 6.79
N GLU A 206 -2.90 -7.20 7.25
CA GLU A 206 -3.98 -8.20 7.13
C GLU A 206 -4.53 -8.64 8.49
N ASP A 207 -5.79 -9.07 8.46
CA ASP A 207 -6.48 -9.73 9.57
C ASP A 207 -5.76 -11.05 9.85
N CYS A 208 -5.47 -11.36 11.12
CA CYS A 208 -5.07 -12.71 11.48
C CYS A 208 -6.32 -13.59 11.27
N GLU A 209 -6.40 -14.29 10.13
CA GLU A 209 -7.59 -15.07 9.71
C GLU A 209 -8.05 -16.08 10.78
N THR A 210 -7.15 -16.46 11.68
CA THR A 210 -7.46 -17.19 12.90
C THR A 210 -7.40 -16.28 14.12
N ALA A 211 -8.55 -15.73 14.52
CA ALA A 211 -9.05 -15.72 15.89
C ALA A 211 -9.83 -14.46 16.21
N VAL A 212 -10.95 -14.68 16.88
CA VAL A 212 -11.71 -13.77 17.75
C VAL A 212 -10.85 -13.13 18.86
N SER A 213 -9.51 -13.26 18.82
CA SER A 213 -8.60 -13.04 19.94
C SER A 213 -7.26 -12.37 19.60
N ARG A 214 -6.94 -12.02 18.35
CA ARG A 214 -5.65 -11.34 18.05
C ARG A 214 -5.88 -9.94 17.48
N PRO A 215 -5.53 -8.87 18.22
CA PRO A 215 -5.64 -7.51 17.70
C PRO A 215 -4.71 -7.33 16.50
N TYR A 216 -5.08 -6.40 15.61
CA TYR A 216 -4.18 -5.96 14.53
C TYR A 216 -2.82 -5.60 15.10
N LYS A 217 -1.76 -6.01 14.40
CA LYS A 217 -0.40 -5.64 14.82
C LYS A 217 -0.21 -4.12 14.83
N ASP A 218 -0.87 -3.42 13.90
CA ASP A 218 -0.89 -1.96 13.84
C ASP A 218 -2.34 -1.42 13.72
N PRO A 219 -3.02 -1.18 14.86
CA PRO A 219 -4.39 -0.69 14.86
C PRO A 219 -4.54 0.72 14.26
N LEU A 220 -3.54 1.59 14.43
CA LEU A 220 -3.55 2.95 13.90
C LEU A 220 -3.45 2.95 12.37
N LEU A 221 -2.54 2.16 11.82
CA LEU A 221 -2.43 1.98 10.38
C LEU A 221 -3.71 1.37 9.79
N ARG A 222 -4.31 0.38 10.46
CA ARG A 222 -5.61 -0.16 10.02
C ARG A 222 -6.69 0.93 10.00
N ALA A 223 -6.77 1.77 11.02
CA ALA A 223 -7.73 2.87 11.06
C ALA A 223 -7.49 3.89 9.91
N ALA A 224 -6.24 4.20 9.59
CA ALA A 224 -5.88 5.03 8.43
C ALA A 224 -6.35 4.42 7.10
N ILE A 225 -6.14 3.11 6.90
CA ILE A 225 -6.59 2.40 5.69
C ILE A 225 -8.12 2.39 5.59
N ILE A 226 -8.83 2.17 6.70
CA ILE A 226 -10.31 2.26 6.72
C ILE A 226 -10.77 3.68 6.37
N ARG A 227 -10.11 4.72 6.89
CA ARG A 227 -10.41 6.11 6.54
C ARG A 227 -10.23 6.37 5.04
N SER A 228 -9.13 5.90 4.46
CA SER A 228 -8.89 5.96 3.01
C SER A 228 -9.96 5.21 2.20
N ALA A 229 -10.39 4.04 2.68
CA ALA A 229 -11.47 3.28 2.06
C ALA A 229 -12.82 4.01 2.12
N GLY A 230 -13.05 4.82 3.16
CA GLY A 230 -14.16 5.76 3.27
C GLY A 230 -14.21 6.74 2.10
N TYR A 231 -13.09 7.40 1.80
CA TYR A 231 -13.00 8.33 0.67
C TYR A 231 -13.23 7.70 -0.70
N GLN A 232 -12.98 6.40 -0.80
CA GLN A 232 -13.11 5.65 -2.05
C GLN A 232 -14.45 4.92 -2.16
N ASN A 233 -15.35 5.06 -1.16
CA ASN A 233 -16.60 4.29 -1.06
C ASN A 233 -16.38 2.77 -1.09
N ARG A 234 -15.25 2.29 -0.52
CA ARG A 234 -14.86 0.87 -0.48
C ARG A 234 -14.99 0.24 0.92
N LEU A 235 -15.67 0.89 1.85
CA LEU A 235 -15.83 0.44 3.24
C LEU A 235 -16.40 -0.98 3.37
N ASN A 236 -17.30 -1.38 2.46
CA ASN A 236 -17.90 -2.72 2.44
C ASN A 236 -16.88 -3.85 2.24
N SER A 237 -15.66 -3.54 1.79
CA SER A 237 -14.56 -4.51 1.64
C SER A 237 -13.89 -4.83 2.98
N TYR A 238 -14.14 -4.01 4.01
CA TYR A 238 -13.49 -4.09 5.32
C TYR A 238 -14.47 -4.44 6.45
N SER A 239 -15.76 -4.65 6.15
CA SER A 239 -16.72 -5.11 7.14
C SER A 239 -16.51 -6.61 7.42
N THR A 240 -16.22 -6.95 8.67
CA THR A 240 -16.18 -8.34 9.12
C THR A 240 -17.54 -8.99 8.89
N VAL A 241 -17.54 -10.23 8.40
CA VAL A 241 -18.74 -11.02 8.06
C VAL A 241 -19.78 -11.05 9.20
N ALA A 242 -19.33 -10.91 10.45
CA ALA A 242 -20.18 -10.83 11.64
C ALA A 242 -21.19 -9.66 11.65
N ASN A 243 -20.96 -8.57 10.89
CA ASN A 243 -21.86 -7.41 10.85
C ASN A 243 -22.71 -7.31 9.57
N LYS A 244 -22.65 -8.30 8.66
CA LYS A 244 -23.55 -8.34 7.49
C LYS A 244 -25.03 -8.61 7.84
N GLY A 245 -25.35 -8.88 9.11
CA GLY A 245 -26.71 -9.17 9.58
C GLY A 245 -27.42 -8.04 10.34
N LYS A 246 -26.80 -6.88 10.56
CA LYS A 246 -27.42 -5.77 11.31
C LYS A 246 -27.35 -4.45 10.55
N VAL A 247 -28.06 -4.40 9.43
CA VAL A 247 -28.71 -3.16 8.98
C VAL A 247 -30.17 -3.51 8.70
N ILE A 248 -30.98 -3.48 9.76
CA ILE A 248 -32.41 -3.23 9.62
C ILE A 248 -32.63 -1.88 10.27
N GLU A 249 -33.00 -0.92 9.43
CA GLU A 249 -33.45 0.41 9.82
C GLU A 249 -34.55 0.31 10.87
N LYS A 250 -34.42 1.08 11.95
CA LYS A 250 -35.55 1.44 12.80
C LYS A 250 -36.43 2.40 12.00
N SER A 251 -37.49 1.89 11.39
CA SER A 251 -38.67 2.68 11.06
C SER A 251 -39.84 2.16 11.87
N THR A 252 -40.33 3.05 12.73
CA THR A 252 -41.55 2.93 13.52
C THR A 252 -42.75 2.89 12.58
N LYS A 253 -43.57 1.83 12.66
CA LYS A 253 -45.05 1.87 12.71
C LYS A 253 -45.61 0.45 12.81
N GLY A 254 -46.57 0.29 13.72
CA GLY A 254 -47.14 -1.00 14.10
C GLY A 254 -48.32 -1.48 13.25
N VAL A 255 -48.56 -2.78 13.46
CA VAL A 255 -49.83 -3.55 13.47
C VAL A 255 -50.57 -3.77 12.13
N VAL A 256 -50.61 -5.01 11.63
CA VAL A 256 -51.71 -6.02 11.72
C VAL A 256 -51.49 -7.14 10.66
N GLY A 257 -51.42 -8.39 11.14
CA GLY A 257 -52.10 -9.59 10.59
C GLY A 257 -51.82 -10.12 9.17
N SER A 258 -51.24 -11.32 9.06
CA SER A 258 -51.96 -12.57 8.69
C SER A 258 -51.06 -13.66 8.08
N LYS A 259 -51.47 -14.90 8.35
CA LYS A 259 -50.88 -16.22 8.04
C LYS A 259 -50.69 -16.50 6.52
N GLY A 260 -49.76 -17.41 6.20
CA GLY A 260 -50.00 -18.39 5.12
C GLY A 260 -48.79 -18.89 4.30
N MET A 261 -48.45 -20.15 4.53
CA MET A 261 -48.03 -21.20 3.56
C MET A 261 -46.62 -21.24 2.92
N ASP A 262 -46.14 -22.48 2.90
CA ASP A 262 -44.97 -23.07 2.27
C ASP A 262 -44.74 -22.68 0.80
N SER A 263 -43.46 -22.60 0.42
CA SER A 263 -42.93 -23.26 -0.79
C SER A 263 -41.40 -23.21 -0.84
N LYS A 264 -40.78 -24.39 -0.92
CA LYS A 264 -39.41 -24.59 -1.42
C LYS A 264 -39.30 -24.04 -2.83
N VAL A 265 -38.46 -23.03 -3.06
CA VAL A 265 -37.94 -22.70 -4.39
C VAL A 265 -36.46 -22.34 -4.32
N VAL A 266 -35.71 -23.06 -5.14
CA VAL A 266 -34.31 -22.94 -5.53
C VAL A 266 -33.87 -21.47 -5.71
N ARG A 267 -32.81 -21.06 -5.01
CA ARG A 267 -32.13 -19.77 -5.24
C ARG A 267 -30.77 -20.01 -5.87
N ASP A 268 -30.79 -20.22 -7.18
CA ASP A 268 -29.69 -19.93 -8.07
C ASP A 268 -30.13 -18.74 -8.92
N LYS A 269 -29.40 -17.62 -8.86
CA LYS A 269 -29.01 -16.76 -10.00
C LYS A 269 -28.69 -15.31 -9.61
N VAL A 270 -27.51 -14.91 -10.09
CA VAL A 270 -27.23 -13.66 -10.83
C VAL A 270 -27.06 -12.37 -10.01
N ALA A 271 -25.80 -11.97 -9.86
CA ALA A 271 -25.41 -10.57 -9.77
C ALA A 271 -23.98 -10.37 -10.29
N VAL A 272 -23.74 -10.63 -11.59
CA VAL A 272 -22.57 -10.08 -12.30
C VAL A 272 -22.99 -9.74 -13.72
N SER A 273 -23.56 -8.55 -13.88
CA SER A 273 -23.71 -7.88 -15.18
C SER A 273 -24.13 -6.43 -14.94
N SER A 274 -23.16 -5.56 -14.65
CA SER A 274 -23.28 -4.12 -14.91
C SER A 274 -21.98 -3.38 -14.58
N ARG A 275 -21.00 -3.42 -15.50
CA ARG A 275 -20.09 -2.27 -15.71
C ARG A 275 -19.21 -2.47 -16.94
N VAL A 276 -19.83 -2.31 -18.09
CA VAL A 276 -19.15 -1.86 -19.31
C VAL A 276 -19.86 -0.57 -19.74
N GLU A 277 -19.07 0.40 -20.17
CA GLU A 277 -19.43 1.71 -20.77
C GLU A 277 -19.92 2.85 -19.88
N LYS A 278 -18.98 3.73 -19.49
CA LYS A 278 -18.99 5.15 -19.91
C LYS A 278 -17.64 5.82 -19.63
N THR A 279 -16.63 5.56 -20.46
CA THR A 279 -15.39 6.36 -20.48
C THR A 279 -15.49 7.37 -21.62
N ARG A 280 -16.09 8.55 -21.33
CA ARG A 280 -15.90 9.72 -22.19
C ARG A 280 -14.49 10.26 -21.95
N LYS A 281 -13.70 10.33 -23.02
CA LYS A 281 -12.40 10.98 -23.12
C LYS A 281 -12.48 12.39 -22.51
N ARG A 282 -11.74 12.64 -21.43
CA ARG A 282 -11.34 13.99 -21.03
C ARG A 282 -9.88 14.18 -21.48
N PRO A 283 -9.54 15.29 -22.16
CA PRO A 283 -8.15 15.58 -22.50
C PRO A 283 -7.32 15.79 -21.23
N ALA A 284 -6.08 15.31 -21.26
CA ALA A 284 -5.11 15.44 -20.19
C ALA A 284 -4.87 16.94 -19.91
N GLN A 285 -5.25 17.39 -18.71
CA GLN A 285 -4.79 18.67 -18.18
C GLN A 285 -3.31 18.50 -17.80
N PRO A 286 -2.43 19.44 -18.16
CA PRO A 286 -1.03 19.39 -17.75
C PRO A 286 -0.95 19.46 -16.23
N SER A 287 -0.17 18.55 -15.64
CA SER A 287 0.07 18.50 -14.20
C SER A 287 0.90 19.73 -13.79
N THR A 288 0.25 20.69 -13.16
CA THR A 288 0.89 21.86 -12.53
C THR A 288 1.45 21.47 -11.15
N TYR A 289 2.23 20.39 -11.07
CA TYR A 289 2.93 20.03 -9.85
C TYR A 289 4.38 19.65 -10.14
N GLN A 290 5.21 20.67 -9.97
CA GLN A 290 6.66 20.58 -9.97
C GLN A 290 7.06 20.26 -8.52
N GLY A 291 7.35 18.98 -8.23
CA GLY A 291 7.71 18.50 -6.90
C GLY A 291 9.02 19.10 -6.36
N VAL A 292 9.74 18.41 -5.48
CA VAL A 292 10.98 18.91 -4.83
C VAL A 292 12.04 19.39 -5.85
N ASN A 293 12.07 18.78 -7.05
CA ASN A 293 12.91 19.25 -8.16
C ASN A 293 12.48 20.59 -8.75
N GLY A 294 11.17 20.89 -8.73
CA GLY A 294 10.61 22.19 -9.09
C GLY A 294 10.91 23.29 -8.07
N PHE A 295 10.80 22.97 -6.78
CA PHE A 295 11.20 23.89 -5.71
C PHE A 295 12.72 24.21 -5.78
N ARG A 296 13.56 23.21 -6.05
CA ARG A 296 15.01 23.40 -6.30
C ARG A 296 15.29 24.23 -7.56
N ALA A 297 14.54 24.03 -8.65
CA ALA A 297 14.68 24.82 -9.87
C ALA A 297 14.29 26.29 -9.65
N GLN A 298 13.24 26.54 -8.86
CA GLN A 298 12.77 27.88 -8.54
C GLN A 298 13.71 28.63 -7.58
N GLN A 299 14.33 27.92 -6.63
CA GLN A 299 15.40 28.46 -5.77
C GLN A 299 16.65 28.84 -6.57
N ARG A 300 17.08 27.98 -7.51
CA ARG A 300 18.23 28.26 -8.38
C ARG A 300 17.98 29.45 -9.31
N ALA A 301 16.77 29.58 -9.85
CA ALA A 301 16.40 30.72 -10.69
C ALA A 301 16.41 32.06 -9.91
N ARG A 302 15.95 32.06 -8.66
CA ARG A 302 16.00 33.27 -7.79
C ARG A 302 17.43 33.68 -7.41
N GLN A 303 18.29 32.71 -7.10
CA GLN A 303 19.70 32.99 -6.81
C GLN A 303 20.49 33.42 -8.06
N ALA A 304 20.05 33.00 -9.25
CA ALA A 304 20.65 33.45 -10.51
C ALA A 304 20.26 34.91 -10.83
N SER A 305 19.01 35.34 -10.56
CA SER A 305 18.59 36.73 -10.76
C SER A 305 19.23 37.69 -9.74
N GLU A 306 19.38 37.28 -8.49
CA GLU A 306 20.01 38.12 -7.45
C GLU A 306 21.52 38.35 -7.68
N ASN A 307 22.20 37.41 -8.34
CA ASN A 307 23.61 37.53 -8.69
C ASN A 307 23.86 38.36 -9.97
N ASP A 308 22.85 38.53 -10.83
CA ASP A 308 22.94 39.35 -12.03
C ASP A 308 22.68 40.84 -11.71
N ASP A 309 21.77 41.11 -10.77
CA ASP A 309 21.50 42.48 -10.26
C ASP A 309 22.63 43.02 -9.36
N SER A 310 23.54 42.18 -8.89
CA SER A 310 24.71 42.57 -8.08
C SER A 310 25.95 42.88 -8.92
N LYS A 311 25.86 42.80 -10.25
CA LYS A 311 26.96 43.06 -11.20
C LYS A 311 26.72 44.21 -12.17
N ASN A 312 25.65 44.98 -11.99
CA ASN A 312 25.41 46.26 -12.67
C ASN A 312 25.53 47.43 -11.70
#